data_AF-A0A923PJD8-F1
#
_entry.id   AF-A0A923PJD8-F1
#
_cell.length_a   1.000
_cell.length_b   1.000
_cell.length_c   1.000
_cell.angle_alpha   90.00
_cell.angle_beta   90.00
_cell.angle_gamma   90.00
#
_symmetry.space_group_name_H-M   'P 1'
#
loop_
_entity.id
_entity.type
_entity.pdbx_description
1 polymer ?
#
loop_
_entity_poly.entity_id
_entity_poly.type
_entity_poly.pdbx_seq_one_letter_code
_entity_poly.pdbx_strand_id
1 'polypeptide(L)'
;MDYVYDLVGQMGSRRLSIDLKTPNGKRAFRLYQYLQQADHHAPEAEAAVLGCPVGGTVHRRTLRYLEGVLANNLSALQPGEMTSGKLADVRKYVWKLIAIARRRVIHLDASSSLGIHLLKEAFQMAEEAGLVLAAKIASETIAVFTAHLNFDEKAYLFYRERANYYRQVNLLLQQGILDFQEIHYRHTTGEEAATLVERATAALDRLKNVPVAAQHFTLDLLTFQVKILRATIQRKPEDIIASANGALAFLTEMGNAFPERRLTYHLYLGHAYLLSNNYERGIELTDQLLEEIAPGSHNYGKILEIRVLLSFRTGHYDEATAALEALDHWVNTYGDAQIFGQNLALFGAYLHLLRELAVVVPPLNEEGGILRKIKANLSHLLLFNDPNCVNHYHLINLMEQLARRRYRVALKHWQAMLPSNQVTNPRYKYFHALLSTVFEQGFHRVAVERHGAKYLIKLQAKALGEGFLASNVEEIIPFESLWALLLQQLRNKRTNLR
;
A
#
# COMPACT_ATOMS: atom_id res chain seq x y z
N MET A 1 -7.87 -6.51 40.78
CA MET A 1 -9.32 -6.60 40.48
C MET A 1 -9.77 -5.42 39.64
N ASP A 2 -8.91 -4.42 39.49
CA ASP A 2 -9.16 -3.16 38.77
C ASP A 2 -9.51 -3.31 37.29
N TYR A 3 -9.05 -4.40 36.66
CA TYR A 3 -9.28 -4.69 35.25
C TYR A 3 -10.77 -4.81 34.86
N VAL A 4 -11.64 -5.33 35.73
CA VAL A 4 -13.08 -5.42 35.41
C VAL A 4 -13.71 -4.04 35.30
N TYR A 5 -13.31 -3.09 36.15
CA TYR A 5 -13.85 -1.73 36.14
C TYR A 5 -13.42 -0.98 34.89
N ASP A 6 -12.16 -1.13 34.47
CA ASP A 6 -11.66 -0.58 33.21
C ASP A 6 -12.47 -1.11 32.01
N LEU A 7 -12.78 -2.41 32.00
CA LEU A 7 -13.59 -3.00 30.95
C LEU A 7 -15.06 -2.50 30.98
N VAL A 8 -15.63 -2.25 32.15
CA VAL A 8 -16.96 -1.62 32.25
C VAL A 8 -16.93 -0.18 31.72
N GLY A 9 -15.90 0.60 32.07
CA GLY A 9 -15.70 1.96 31.56
C GLY A 9 -15.53 1.99 30.03
N GLN A 10 -14.72 1.08 29.49
CA GLN A 10 -14.53 0.92 28.04
C GLN A 10 -15.81 0.49 27.30
N MET A 11 -16.73 -0.20 27.98
CA MET A 11 -18.02 -0.55 27.36
C MET A 11 -18.88 0.68 27.12
N GLY A 12 -18.71 1.76 27.90
CA GLY A 12 -19.49 2.99 27.75
C GLY A 12 -21.00 2.70 27.74
N SER A 13 -21.69 3.19 26.70
CA SER A 13 -23.13 2.96 26.47
C SER A 13 -23.47 1.66 25.72
N ARG A 14 -22.48 0.80 25.42
CA ARG A 14 -22.71 -0.45 24.66
C ARG A 14 -23.55 -1.43 25.48
N ARG A 15 -24.47 -2.13 24.80
CA ARG A 15 -25.28 -3.17 25.43
C ARG A 15 -24.46 -4.43 25.68
N LEU A 16 -24.40 -4.89 26.94
CA LEU A 16 -23.75 -6.15 27.32
C LEU A 16 -24.58 -7.35 26.84
N SER A 17 -24.03 -8.15 25.94
CA SER A 17 -24.61 -9.43 25.52
C SER A 17 -24.16 -10.54 26.47
N ILE A 18 -25.07 -10.99 27.34
CA ILE A 18 -24.84 -12.01 28.36
C ILE A 18 -26.05 -12.94 28.48
N ASP A 19 -25.84 -14.23 28.71
CA ASP A 19 -26.93 -15.20 28.85
C ASP A 19 -27.63 -15.11 30.23
N LEU A 20 -28.75 -14.40 30.25
CA LEU A 20 -29.59 -14.19 31.43
C LEU A 20 -30.37 -15.44 31.87
N LYS A 21 -30.32 -16.56 31.14
CA LYS A 21 -30.97 -17.80 31.58
C LYS A 21 -30.18 -18.48 32.70
N THR A 22 -28.86 -18.29 32.71
CA THR A 22 -27.99 -18.90 33.73
C THR A 22 -27.94 -18.08 35.03
N PRO A 23 -27.79 -18.72 36.21
CA PRO A 23 -27.61 -18.00 37.47
C PRO A 23 -26.40 -17.06 37.46
N ASN A 24 -25.30 -17.47 36.82
CA ASN A 24 -24.08 -16.66 36.71
C ASN A 24 -24.29 -15.46 35.77
N GLY A 25 -25.02 -15.61 34.67
CA GLY A 25 -25.35 -14.50 33.79
C GLY A 25 -26.26 -13.47 34.43
N LYS A 26 -27.29 -13.90 35.18
CA LYS A 26 -28.14 -12.96 35.96
C LYS A 26 -27.33 -12.16 36.98
N ARG A 27 -26.45 -12.84 37.71
CA ARG A 27 -25.57 -12.21 38.72
C ARG A 27 -24.57 -11.25 38.09
N ALA A 28 -23.88 -11.66 37.03
CA ALA A 28 -22.93 -10.82 36.33
C ALA A 28 -23.59 -9.61 35.66
N PHE A 29 -24.81 -9.75 35.13
CA PHE A 29 -25.56 -8.61 34.58
C PHE A 29 -25.96 -7.60 35.66
N ARG A 30 -26.44 -8.07 36.83
CA ARG A 30 -26.73 -7.17 37.96
C ARG A 30 -25.48 -6.43 38.44
N LEU A 31 -24.36 -7.15 38.54
CA LEU A 31 -23.07 -6.54 38.88
C LEU A 31 -22.65 -5.49 37.84
N TYR A 32 -22.79 -5.79 36.54
CA TYR A 32 -22.51 -4.84 35.47
C TYR A 32 -23.36 -3.57 35.55
N GLN A 33 -24.68 -3.70 35.77
CA GLN A 33 -25.57 -2.55 35.92
C GLN A 33 -25.18 -1.67 37.11
N TYR A 34 -24.81 -2.29 38.23
CA TYR A 34 -24.29 -1.57 39.39
C TYR A 34 -22.99 -0.83 39.06
N LEU A 35 -22.03 -1.50 38.42
CA LEU A 35 -20.74 -0.90 38.05
C LEU A 35 -20.89 0.22 37.01
N GLN A 36 -21.93 0.23 36.17
CA GLN A 36 -22.20 1.36 35.26
C GLN A 36 -22.74 2.61 35.97
N GLN A 37 -23.33 2.47 37.16
CA GLN A 37 -24.02 3.55 37.86
C GLN A 37 -23.25 4.08 39.07
N ALA A 38 -22.30 3.32 39.59
CA ALA A 38 -21.55 3.68 40.79
C ALA A 38 -20.35 4.57 40.44
N ASP A 39 -20.23 5.74 41.07
CA ASP A 39 -19.06 6.62 40.93
C ASP A 39 -17.81 6.05 41.62
N HIS A 40 -18.01 5.23 42.67
CA HIS A 40 -16.95 4.56 43.41
C HIS A 40 -17.33 3.09 43.64
N HIS A 41 -16.42 2.18 43.28
CA HIS A 41 -16.62 0.74 43.43
C HIS A 41 -15.92 0.25 44.70
N ALA A 42 -16.67 -0.40 45.59
CA ALA A 42 -16.15 -1.05 46.78
C ALA A 42 -16.57 -2.54 46.77
N PRO A 43 -15.66 -3.49 47.08
CA PRO A 43 -15.97 -4.93 47.11
C PRO A 43 -17.16 -5.29 48.01
N GLU A 44 -17.40 -4.51 49.07
CA GLU A 44 -18.51 -4.64 50.00
C GLU A 44 -19.87 -4.38 49.31
N ALA A 45 -19.93 -3.34 48.49
CA ALA A 45 -21.13 -2.97 47.77
C ALA A 45 -21.41 -3.94 46.59
N GLU A 46 -20.36 -4.42 45.91
CA GLU A 46 -20.47 -5.48 44.89
C GLU A 46 -21.04 -6.77 45.48
N ALA A 47 -20.51 -7.20 46.63
CA ALA A 47 -20.96 -8.39 47.32
C ALA A 47 -22.41 -8.25 47.83
N ALA A 48 -22.81 -7.04 48.27
CA ALA A 48 -24.17 -6.71 48.66
C ALA A 48 -25.16 -6.81 47.48
N VAL A 49 -24.82 -6.27 46.31
CA VAL A 49 -25.63 -6.38 45.07
C VAL A 49 -25.85 -7.84 44.67
N LEU A 50 -24.85 -8.69 44.93
CA LEU A 50 -24.89 -10.11 44.63
C LEU A 50 -25.53 -10.96 45.75
N GLY A 51 -25.80 -10.39 46.92
CA GLY A 51 -26.31 -11.10 48.09
C GLY A 51 -25.36 -12.18 48.60
N CYS A 52 -24.06 -11.89 48.63
CA CYS A 52 -23.02 -12.86 49.00
C CYS A 52 -21.90 -12.21 49.86
N PRO A 53 -21.05 -12.98 50.56
CA PRO A 53 -19.95 -12.41 51.33
C PRO A 53 -18.82 -11.91 50.42
N VAL A 54 -18.19 -10.80 50.83
CA VAL A 54 -17.01 -10.22 50.16
C VAL A 54 -15.90 -11.26 50.03
N GLY A 55 -15.32 -11.37 48.85
CA GLY A 55 -14.28 -12.37 48.54
C GLY A 55 -14.76 -13.84 48.48
N GLY A 56 -16.05 -14.10 48.73
CA GLY A 56 -16.64 -15.44 48.64
C GLY A 56 -16.53 -16.06 47.25
N THR A 57 -16.73 -17.38 47.16
CA THR A 57 -16.63 -18.12 45.88
C THR A 57 -17.60 -17.59 44.83
N VAL A 58 -18.82 -17.22 45.22
CA VAL A 58 -19.82 -16.62 44.31
C VAL A 58 -19.36 -15.25 43.82
N HIS A 59 -18.82 -14.41 44.71
CA HIS A 59 -18.29 -13.10 44.37
C HIS A 59 -17.18 -13.19 43.33
N ARG A 60 -16.13 -13.98 43.62
CA ARG A 60 -14.97 -14.16 42.72
C ARG A 60 -15.33 -14.80 41.39
N ARG A 61 -16.22 -15.80 41.37
CA ARG A 61 -16.69 -16.43 40.13
C ARG A 61 -17.50 -15.48 39.27
N THR A 62 -18.34 -14.65 39.88
CA THR A 62 -19.17 -13.67 39.15
C THR A 62 -18.30 -12.59 38.53
N LEU A 63 -17.29 -12.07 39.26
CA LEU A 63 -16.32 -11.10 38.74
C LEU A 63 -15.54 -11.67 37.55
N ARG A 64 -14.92 -12.85 37.68
CA ARG A 64 -14.18 -13.49 36.57
C ARG A 64 -15.09 -13.81 35.37
N TYR A 65 -16.33 -14.22 35.63
CA TYR A 65 -17.29 -14.48 34.57
C TYR A 65 -17.67 -13.18 33.84
N LEU A 66 -17.93 -12.10 34.59
CA LEU A 66 -18.22 -10.79 34.02
C LEU A 66 -17.01 -10.24 33.23
N GLU A 67 -15.80 -10.36 33.75
CA GLU A 67 -14.55 -10.01 33.07
C GLU A 67 -14.45 -10.68 31.69
N GLY A 68 -14.65 -12.00 31.64
CA GLY A 68 -14.63 -12.75 30.39
C GLY A 68 -15.74 -12.33 29.44
N VAL A 69 -16.94 -12.01 29.95
CA VAL A 69 -18.06 -11.52 29.14
C VAL A 69 -17.77 -10.11 28.60
N LEU A 70 -17.21 -9.21 29.41
CA LEU A 70 -16.87 -7.84 29.01
C LEU A 70 -15.75 -7.81 27.98
N ALA A 71 -14.67 -8.56 28.21
CA ALA A 71 -13.58 -8.71 27.25
C ALA A 71 -14.12 -9.24 25.91
N ASN A 72 -15.05 -10.20 25.94
CA ASN A 72 -15.71 -10.71 24.74
C ASN A 72 -16.63 -9.68 24.07
N ASN A 73 -17.33 -8.85 24.84
CA ASN A 73 -18.25 -7.83 24.30
C ASN A 73 -17.47 -6.61 23.74
N LEU A 74 -16.35 -6.24 24.35
CA LEU A 74 -15.46 -5.17 23.88
C LEU A 74 -14.69 -5.57 22.63
N SER A 75 -14.23 -6.83 22.58
CA SER A 75 -13.60 -7.40 21.38
C SER A 75 -14.61 -7.82 20.31
N ALA A 76 -15.91 -7.81 20.62
CA ALA A 76 -16.96 -8.11 19.65
C ALA A 76 -17.44 -6.85 18.95
N LEU A 77 -17.27 -6.79 17.62
CA LEU A 77 -17.95 -5.80 16.77
C LEU A 77 -19.48 -5.89 16.96
N GLN A 78 -20.22 -4.85 17.29
CA GLN A 78 -21.67 -4.99 17.47
C GLN A 78 -22.33 -5.54 16.18
N PRO A 79 -23.35 -6.42 16.26
CA PRO A 79 -24.17 -6.74 15.09
C PRO A 79 -24.75 -5.43 14.53
N GLY A 80 -24.41 -5.08 13.29
CA GLY A 80 -24.68 -3.76 12.70
C GLY A 80 -23.43 -2.92 12.40
N GLU A 81 -22.24 -3.34 12.84
CA GLU A 81 -20.96 -2.70 12.48
C GLU A 81 -20.39 -3.16 11.12
N MET A 82 -21.23 -3.64 10.19
CA MET A 82 -20.93 -3.45 8.77
C MET A 82 -21.22 -1.99 8.44
N THR A 83 -20.35 -1.09 8.88
CA THR A 83 -20.57 0.35 8.73
C THR A 83 -20.37 0.84 7.29
N SER A 84 -19.84 0.01 6.39
CA SER A 84 -19.46 0.51 5.07
C SER A 84 -19.55 -0.47 3.89
N GLY A 85 -19.88 -1.75 4.11
CA GLY A 85 -19.82 -2.77 3.03
C GLY A 85 -18.41 -3.02 2.47
N LYS A 86 -17.36 -2.42 3.05
CA LYS A 86 -15.97 -2.60 2.62
C LYS A 86 -15.47 -4.01 2.91
N LEU A 87 -14.62 -4.52 2.03
CA LEU A 87 -14.09 -5.89 2.10
C LEU A 87 -13.31 -6.13 3.42
N ALA A 88 -12.61 -5.11 3.92
CA ALA A 88 -11.92 -5.19 5.21
C ALA A 88 -12.86 -5.44 6.39
N ASP A 89 -14.04 -4.79 6.40
CA ASP A 89 -15.04 -4.95 7.45
C ASP A 89 -15.73 -6.31 7.34
N VAL A 90 -16.08 -6.73 6.12
CA VAL A 90 -16.60 -8.07 5.83
C VAL A 90 -15.64 -9.14 6.33
N ARG A 91 -14.33 -9.00 6.04
CA ARG A 91 -13.30 -9.93 6.51
C ARG A 91 -13.26 -10.02 8.03
N LYS A 92 -13.24 -8.88 8.73
CA LYS A 92 -13.24 -8.86 10.21
C LYS A 92 -14.49 -9.53 10.77
N TYR A 93 -15.65 -9.21 10.20
CA TYR A 93 -16.94 -9.75 10.63
C TYR A 93 -17.02 -11.27 10.44
N VAL A 94 -16.67 -11.78 9.25
CA VAL A 94 -16.65 -13.22 8.94
C VAL A 94 -15.75 -13.98 9.92
N TRP A 95 -14.52 -13.52 10.13
CA TRP A 95 -13.60 -14.17 11.07
C TRP A 95 -14.10 -14.15 12.51
N LYS A 96 -14.76 -13.07 12.90
CA LYS A 96 -15.40 -12.95 14.19
C LYS A 96 -16.52 -13.98 14.36
N LEU A 97 -17.41 -14.12 13.37
CA LEU A 97 -18.49 -15.12 13.39
C LEU A 97 -17.91 -16.55 13.56
N ILE A 98 -16.87 -16.88 12.79
CA ILE A 98 -16.15 -18.15 12.89
C ILE A 98 -15.59 -18.35 14.31
N ALA A 99 -14.94 -17.34 14.89
CA ALA A 99 -14.34 -17.42 16.21
C ALA A 99 -15.39 -17.64 17.32
N ILE A 100 -16.50 -16.88 17.29
CA ILE A 100 -17.60 -17.03 18.25
C ILE A 100 -18.21 -18.43 18.16
N ALA A 101 -18.48 -18.92 16.94
CA ALA A 101 -19.05 -20.23 16.74
C ALA A 101 -18.12 -21.33 17.26
N ARG A 102 -16.83 -21.31 16.93
CA ARG A 102 -15.84 -22.29 17.42
C ARG A 102 -15.71 -22.28 18.95
N ARG A 103 -15.73 -21.11 19.59
CA ARG A 103 -15.63 -21.03 21.05
C ARG A 103 -16.85 -21.61 21.75
N ARG A 104 -18.07 -21.34 21.25
CA ARG A 104 -19.31 -21.88 21.84
C ARG A 104 -19.33 -23.40 21.82
N VAL A 105 -18.78 -23.97 20.77
CA VAL A 105 -18.67 -25.41 20.56
C VAL A 105 -17.76 -26.06 21.58
N ILE A 106 -16.60 -25.45 21.83
CA ILE A 106 -15.62 -25.99 22.76
C ILE A 106 -16.15 -25.96 24.19
N HIS A 107 -16.98 -24.96 24.54
CA HIS A 107 -17.21 -24.63 25.94
C HIS A 107 -18.59 -24.90 26.52
N LEU A 108 -19.73 -24.80 25.82
CA LEU A 108 -20.96 -24.52 26.60
C LEU A 108 -22.32 -25.07 26.16
N ASP A 109 -22.54 -25.66 24.98
CA ASP A 109 -23.79 -26.40 24.72
C ASP A 109 -23.71 -27.03 23.32
N ALA A 110 -23.49 -28.34 23.26
CA ALA A 110 -23.55 -29.12 22.02
C ALA A 110 -24.94 -29.01 21.33
N SER A 111 -25.95 -28.51 22.04
CA SER A 111 -27.33 -28.31 21.56
C SER A 111 -27.60 -26.93 20.94
N SER A 112 -26.65 -25.98 20.98
CA SER A 112 -26.91 -24.60 20.55
C SER A 112 -26.89 -24.45 19.01
N SER A 113 -28.07 -24.42 18.40
CA SER A 113 -28.26 -24.16 16.95
C SER A 113 -27.65 -22.83 16.47
N LEU A 114 -27.45 -21.88 17.39
CA LEU A 114 -26.89 -20.56 17.09
C LEU A 114 -25.48 -20.64 16.47
N GLY A 115 -24.63 -21.58 16.92
CA GLY A 115 -23.28 -21.72 16.36
C GLY A 115 -23.27 -22.07 14.88
N ILE A 116 -24.21 -22.93 14.46
CA ILE A 116 -24.39 -23.31 13.05
C ILE A 116 -24.92 -22.12 12.25
N HIS A 117 -25.88 -21.35 12.77
CA HIS A 117 -26.38 -20.15 12.10
C HIS A 117 -25.28 -19.13 11.82
N LEU A 118 -24.45 -18.82 12.83
CA LEU A 118 -23.32 -17.90 12.66
C LEU A 118 -22.30 -18.38 11.63
N LEU A 119 -22.05 -19.70 11.56
CA LEU A 119 -21.14 -20.25 10.56
C LEU A 119 -21.74 -20.24 9.14
N LYS A 120 -23.04 -20.50 8.99
CA LYS A 120 -23.72 -20.41 7.69
C LYS A 120 -23.67 -19.00 7.14
N GLU A 121 -23.93 -18.01 7.99
CA GLU A 121 -23.79 -16.59 7.65
C GLU A 121 -22.34 -16.25 7.28
N ALA A 122 -21.37 -16.66 8.11
CA ALA A 122 -19.96 -16.45 7.81
C ALA A 122 -19.53 -17.10 6.48
N PHE A 123 -20.03 -18.31 6.20
CA PHE A 123 -19.76 -19.02 4.96
C PHE A 123 -20.33 -18.28 3.75
N GLN A 124 -21.60 -17.87 3.80
CA GLN A 124 -22.24 -17.13 2.72
C GLN A 124 -21.48 -15.83 2.40
N MET A 125 -21.21 -15.02 3.43
CA MET A 125 -20.45 -13.77 3.25
C MET A 125 -19.02 -14.03 2.76
N ALA A 126 -18.39 -15.12 3.18
CA ALA A 126 -17.07 -15.52 2.70
C ALA A 126 -17.09 -15.96 1.23
N GLU A 127 -18.12 -16.68 0.77
CA GLU A 127 -18.28 -17.04 -0.65
C GLU A 127 -18.49 -15.78 -1.49
N GLU A 128 -19.42 -14.91 -1.10
CA GLU A 128 -19.75 -13.65 -1.80
C GLU A 128 -18.52 -12.72 -1.88
N ALA A 129 -17.73 -12.62 -0.81
CA ALA A 129 -16.53 -11.79 -0.79
C ALA A 129 -15.26 -12.48 -1.32
N GLY A 130 -15.34 -13.77 -1.71
CA GLY A 130 -14.21 -14.59 -2.15
C GLY A 130 -13.12 -14.80 -1.10
N LEU A 131 -13.49 -14.88 0.18
CA LEU A 131 -12.60 -15.16 1.31
C LEU A 131 -12.38 -16.67 1.45
N VAL A 132 -11.63 -17.25 0.51
CA VAL A 132 -11.39 -18.70 0.36
C VAL A 132 -11.07 -19.42 1.68
N LEU A 133 -10.12 -18.90 2.47
CA LEU A 133 -9.73 -19.54 3.73
C LEU A 133 -10.86 -19.51 4.78
N ALA A 134 -11.63 -18.42 4.84
CA ALA A 134 -12.75 -18.32 5.75
C ALA A 134 -13.90 -19.25 5.32
N ALA A 135 -14.20 -19.31 4.02
CA ALA A 135 -15.20 -20.23 3.46
C ALA A 135 -14.81 -21.69 3.73
N LYS A 136 -13.53 -22.04 3.58
CA LYS A 136 -12.98 -23.35 3.96
C LYS A 136 -13.26 -23.67 5.43
N ILE A 137 -12.83 -22.80 6.35
CA ILE A 137 -12.94 -23.06 7.78
C ILE A 137 -14.41 -23.11 8.21
N ALA A 138 -15.25 -22.21 7.69
CA ALA A 138 -16.67 -22.19 8.01
C ALA A 138 -17.34 -23.50 7.55
N SER A 139 -17.16 -23.91 6.29
CA SER A 139 -17.74 -25.15 5.76
C SER A 139 -17.22 -26.42 6.47
N GLU A 140 -15.91 -26.51 6.75
CA GLU A 140 -15.34 -27.62 7.54
C GLU A 140 -15.99 -27.71 8.92
N THR A 141 -16.14 -26.57 9.59
CA THR A 141 -16.71 -26.52 10.95
C THR A 141 -18.22 -26.85 10.92
N ILE A 142 -18.97 -26.36 9.94
CA ILE A 142 -20.40 -26.70 9.79
C ILE A 142 -20.56 -28.21 9.54
N ALA A 143 -19.77 -28.80 8.65
CA ALA A 143 -19.86 -30.23 8.34
C ALA A 143 -19.68 -31.09 9.61
N VAL A 144 -18.68 -30.77 10.43
CA VAL A 144 -18.45 -31.44 11.73
C VAL A 144 -19.69 -31.31 12.64
N PHE A 145 -20.33 -30.14 12.71
CA PHE A 145 -21.54 -29.97 13.53
C PHE A 145 -22.75 -30.71 13.01
N THR A 146 -23.00 -30.66 11.71
CA THR A 146 -24.14 -31.35 11.11
C THR A 146 -24.00 -32.87 11.26
N ALA A 147 -22.77 -33.40 11.27
CA ALA A 147 -22.50 -34.81 11.49
C ALA A 147 -22.69 -35.25 12.94
N HIS A 148 -22.21 -34.47 13.92
CA HIS A 148 -22.15 -34.90 15.32
C HIS A 148 -23.33 -34.42 16.19
N LEU A 149 -23.96 -33.30 15.86
CA LEU A 149 -24.95 -32.65 16.73
C LEU A 149 -26.38 -32.83 16.24
N ASN A 150 -26.59 -32.68 14.93
CA ASN A 150 -27.93 -32.67 14.34
C ASN A 150 -28.25 -33.94 13.55
N PHE A 151 -27.24 -34.74 13.21
CA PHE A 151 -27.36 -35.90 12.30
C PHE A 151 -28.08 -35.56 10.98
N ASP A 152 -27.90 -34.34 10.48
CA ASP A 152 -28.45 -33.87 9.20
C ASP A 152 -27.51 -34.27 8.06
N GLU A 153 -27.75 -35.45 7.50
CA GLU A 153 -26.93 -36.04 6.44
C GLU A 153 -26.83 -35.14 5.21
N LYS A 154 -27.94 -34.54 4.79
CA LYS A 154 -27.99 -33.69 3.58
C LYS A 154 -27.12 -32.46 3.76
N ALA A 155 -27.25 -31.76 4.89
CA ALA A 155 -26.40 -30.60 5.19
C ALA A 155 -24.93 -31.02 5.35
N TYR A 156 -24.66 -32.14 6.02
CA TYR A 156 -23.30 -32.66 6.16
C TYR A 156 -22.62 -32.89 4.81
N LEU A 157 -23.26 -33.63 3.90
CA LEU A 157 -22.69 -33.93 2.59
C LEU A 157 -22.45 -32.66 1.78
N PHE A 158 -23.39 -31.71 1.79
CA PHE A 158 -23.24 -30.42 1.12
C PHE A 158 -22.02 -29.63 1.65
N TYR A 159 -21.91 -29.43 2.97
CA TYR A 159 -20.80 -28.66 3.53
C TYR A 159 -19.47 -29.40 3.48
N ARG A 160 -19.47 -30.74 3.50
CA ARG A 160 -18.27 -31.55 3.27
C ARG A 160 -17.75 -31.37 1.85
N GLU A 161 -18.62 -31.35 0.85
CA GLU A 161 -18.25 -31.09 -0.53
C GLU A 161 -17.66 -29.68 -0.69
N ARG A 162 -18.34 -28.66 -0.12
CA ARG A 162 -17.83 -27.28 -0.09
C ARG A 162 -16.48 -27.15 0.61
N ALA A 163 -16.30 -27.84 1.73
CA ALA A 163 -15.03 -27.88 2.45
C ALA A 163 -13.90 -28.49 1.60
N ASN A 164 -14.18 -29.58 0.88
CA ASN A 164 -13.20 -30.21 -0.01
C ASN A 164 -12.83 -29.27 -1.17
N TYR A 165 -13.83 -28.64 -1.81
CA TYR A 165 -13.63 -27.64 -2.84
C TYR A 165 -12.73 -26.49 -2.36
N TYR A 166 -13.10 -25.82 -1.26
CA TYR A 166 -12.33 -24.69 -0.73
C TYR A 166 -10.96 -25.11 -0.18
N ARG A 167 -10.77 -26.36 0.26
CA ARG A 167 -9.45 -26.89 0.62
C ARG A 167 -8.53 -26.95 -0.60
N GLN A 168 -9.03 -27.43 -1.73
CA GLN A 168 -8.28 -27.51 -2.98
C GLN A 168 -7.96 -26.10 -3.51
N VAL A 169 -8.95 -25.21 -3.57
CA VAL A 169 -8.74 -23.81 -3.98
C VAL A 169 -7.72 -23.12 -3.07
N ASN A 170 -7.83 -23.28 -1.75
CA ASN A 170 -6.90 -22.66 -0.80
C ASN A 170 -5.46 -23.16 -0.99
N LEU A 171 -5.26 -24.45 -1.26
CA LEU A 171 -3.93 -25.01 -1.51
C LEU A 171 -3.29 -24.36 -2.74
N LEU A 172 -4.03 -24.32 -3.85
CA LEU A 172 -3.55 -23.71 -5.10
C LEU A 172 -3.29 -22.21 -4.96
N LEU A 173 -4.18 -21.52 -4.24
CA LEU A 173 -4.04 -20.09 -3.98
C LEU A 173 -2.81 -19.78 -3.13
N GLN A 174 -2.55 -20.58 -2.08
CA GLN A 174 -1.35 -20.41 -1.26
C GLN A 174 -0.08 -20.66 -2.05
N GLN A 175 -0.04 -21.70 -2.89
CA GLN A 175 1.09 -21.97 -3.77
C GLN A 175 1.36 -20.80 -4.72
N GLY A 176 0.33 -20.31 -5.41
CA GLY A 176 0.49 -19.17 -6.32
C GLY A 176 0.89 -17.87 -5.61
N ILE A 177 0.37 -17.62 -4.40
CA ILE A 177 0.78 -16.45 -3.60
C ILE A 177 2.26 -16.55 -3.22
N LEU A 178 2.72 -17.73 -2.81
CA LEU A 178 4.13 -17.96 -2.49
C LEU A 178 5.02 -17.79 -3.73
N ASP A 179 4.60 -18.31 -4.89
CA ASP A 179 5.29 -18.09 -6.16
C ASP A 179 5.43 -16.59 -6.46
N PHE A 180 4.32 -15.83 -6.38
CA PHE A 180 4.32 -14.38 -6.60
C PHE A 180 5.24 -13.65 -5.62
N GLN A 181 5.17 -13.99 -4.33
CA GLN A 181 5.99 -13.38 -3.28
C GLN A 181 7.47 -13.70 -3.45
N GLU A 182 7.82 -14.94 -3.82
CA GLU A 182 9.19 -15.35 -4.09
C GLU A 182 9.77 -14.56 -5.28
N ILE A 183 9.03 -14.48 -6.40
CA ILE A 183 9.45 -13.70 -7.57
C ILE A 183 9.64 -12.24 -7.20
N HIS A 184 8.69 -11.67 -6.46
CA HIS A 184 8.76 -10.26 -6.03
C HIS A 184 9.97 -10.01 -5.12
N TYR A 185 10.17 -10.84 -4.10
CA TYR A 185 11.31 -10.75 -3.18
C TYR A 185 12.64 -10.83 -3.94
N ARG A 186 12.79 -11.82 -4.82
CA ARG A 186 14.02 -12.04 -5.61
C ARG A 186 14.30 -10.89 -6.57
N HIS A 187 13.24 -10.34 -7.17
CA HIS A 187 13.34 -9.14 -7.98
C HIS A 187 13.86 -7.95 -7.15
N THR A 188 13.34 -7.76 -5.93
CA THR A 188 13.80 -6.72 -5.01
C THR A 188 15.25 -6.90 -4.57
N THR A 189 15.70 -8.15 -4.39
CA THR A 189 17.10 -8.46 -4.04
C THR A 189 18.06 -8.46 -5.24
N GLY A 190 17.58 -8.14 -6.44
CA GLY A 190 18.42 -7.98 -7.63
C GLY A 190 18.79 -9.28 -8.36
N GLU A 191 17.95 -10.33 -8.27
CA GLU A 191 18.15 -11.54 -9.07
C GLU A 191 18.02 -11.24 -10.58
N GLU A 192 18.71 -12.05 -11.40
CA GLU A 192 18.74 -11.86 -12.85
C GLU A 192 17.34 -11.96 -13.49
N ALA A 193 17.03 -11.00 -14.36
CA ALA A 193 15.71 -10.89 -15.00
C ALA A 193 15.32 -12.15 -15.78
N ALA A 194 16.27 -12.83 -16.45
CA ALA A 194 15.99 -14.05 -17.20
C ALA A 194 15.45 -15.17 -16.29
N THR A 195 16.13 -15.44 -15.19
CA THR A 195 15.72 -16.43 -14.18
C THR A 195 14.36 -16.08 -13.57
N LEU A 196 14.11 -14.80 -13.29
CA LEU A 196 12.83 -14.34 -12.76
C LEU A 196 11.68 -14.51 -13.76
N VAL A 197 11.94 -14.28 -15.06
CA VAL A 197 10.96 -14.50 -16.14
C VAL A 197 10.62 -15.98 -16.30
N GLU A 198 11.60 -16.87 -16.21
CA GLU A 198 11.37 -18.32 -16.24
C GLU A 198 10.50 -18.76 -15.07
N ARG A 199 10.80 -18.29 -13.85
CA ARG A 199 9.99 -18.57 -12.64
C ARG A 199 8.56 -18.06 -12.78
N ALA A 200 8.38 -16.83 -13.23
CA ALA A 200 7.06 -16.26 -13.46
C ALA A 200 6.28 -17.03 -14.53
N THR A 201 6.96 -17.51 -15.57
CA THR A 201 6.33 -18.34 -16.62
C THR A 201 5.91 -19.70 -16.06
N ALA A 202 6.75 -20.36 -15.27
CA ALA A 202 6.40 -21.61 -14.61
C ALA A 202 5.22 -21.45 -13.63
N ALA A 203 5.15 -20.33 -12.91
CA ALA A 203 4.00 -20.01 -12.04
C ALA A 203 2.70 -19.80 -12.85
N LEU A 204 2.78 -19.10 -13.99
CA LEU A 204 1.64 -18.92 -14.89
C LEU A 204 1.17 -20.25 -15.50
N ASP A 205 2.09 -21.14 -15.87
CA ASP A 205 1.75 -22.46 -16.38
C ASP A 205 1.05 -23.32 -15.32
N ARG A 206 1.46 -23.23 -14.05
CA ARG A 206 0.74 -23.88 -12.94
C ARG A 206 -0.67 -23.33 -12.77
N LEU A 207 -0.83 -22.00 -12.76
CA LEU A 207 -2.14 -21.35 -12.62
C LEU A 207 -3.08 -21.67 -13.80
N LYS A 208 -2.54 -21.75 -15.02
CA LYS A 208 -3.30 -22.11 -16.23
C LYS A 208 -3.79 -23.56 -16.20
N ASN A 209 -3.04 -24.46 -15.58
CA ASN A 209 -3.36 -25.88 -15.51
C ASN A 209 -4.17 -26.25 -14.25
N VAL A 210 -4.75 -25.28 -13.55
CA VAL A 210 -5.67 -25.53 -12.44
C VAL A 210 -6.89 -26.32 -12.94
N PRO A 211 -7.28 -27.44 -12.29
CA PRO A 211 -8.45 -28.20 -12.68
C PRO A 211 -9.72 -27.34 -12.67
N VAL A 212 -10.62 -27.55 -13.64
CA VAL A 212 -11.90 -26.81 -13.74
C VAL A 212 -12.70 -26.89 -12.43
N ALA A 213 -12.69 -28.05 -11.76
CA ALA A 213 -13.36 -28.26 -10.48
C ALA A 213 -12.79 -27.41 -9.32
N ALA A 214 -11.64 -26.76 -9.49
CA ALA A 214 -11.00 -25.90 -8.50
C ALA A 214 -10.80 -24.46 -9.01
N GLN A 215 -11.46 -24.09 -10.11
CA GLN A 215 -11.43 -22.71 -10.61
C GLN A 215 -12.14 -21.78 -9.64
N HIS A 216 -11.50 -20.66 -9.34
CA HIS A 216 -12.03 -19.63 -8.45
C HIS A 216 -11.46 -18.29 -8.88
N PHE A 217 -12.27 -17.25 -8.95
CA PHE A 217 -11.88 -15.95 -9.51
C PHE A 217 -10.62 -15.33 -8.89
N THR A 218 -10.36 -15.58 -7.60
CA THR A 218 -9.13 -15.13 -6.94
C THR A 218 -7.85 -15.71 -7.58
N LEU A 219 -7.90 -16.92 -8.16
CA LEU A 219 -6.79 -17.50 -8.93
C LEU A 219 -6.59 -16.78 -10.28
N ASP A 220 -7.68 -16.35 -10.92
CA ASP A 220 -7.60 -15.55 -12.16
C ASP A 220 -7.00 -14.18 -11.88
N LEU A 221 -7.40 -13.52 -10.80
CA LEU A 221 -6.79 -12.27 -10.34
C LEU A 221 -5.29 -12.43 -10.03
N LEU A 222 -4.91 -13.53 -9.39
CA LEU A 222 -3.50 -13.85 -9.14
C LEU A 222 -2.73 -14.07 -10.45
N THR A 223 -3.37 -14.68 -11.46
CA THR A 223 -2.79 -14.84 -12.80
C THR A 223 -2.47 -13.47 -13.42
N PHE A 224 -3.38 -12.50 -13.31
CA PHE A 224 -3.11 -11.13 -13.77
C PHE A 224 -1.94 -10.47 -13.00
N GLN A 225 -1.87 -10.65 -11.68
CA GLN A 225 -0.77 -10.13 -10.88
C GLN A 225 0.59 -10.71 -11.29
N VAL A 226 0.67 -12.01 -11.53
CA VAL A 226 1.91 -12.66 -12.00
C VAL A 226 2.27 -12.20 -13.42
N LYS A 227 1.28 -12.01 -14.32
CA LYS A 227 1.53 -11.42 -15.65
C LYS A 227 2.11 -10.02 -15.56
N ILE A 228 1.54 -9.16 -14.70
CA ILE A 228 2.01 -7.79 -14.46
C ILE A 228 3.43 -7.81 -13.89
N LEU A 229 3.72 -8.69 -12.92
CA LEU A 229 5.06 -8.82 -12.34
C LEU A 229 6.08 -9.28 -13.38
N ARG A 230 5.73 -10.25 -14.23
CA ARG A 230 6.58 -10.68 -15.34
C ARG A 230 6.84 -9.54 -16.33
N ALA A 231 5.79 -8.83 -16.75
CA ALA A 231 5.89 -7.69 -17.66
C ALA A 231 6.74 -6.55 -17.07
N THR A 232 6.64 -6.34 -15.76
CA THR A 232 7.49 -5.43 -14.99
C THR A 232 8.95 -5.84 -15.09
N ILE A 233 9.29 -7.09 -14.78
CA ILE A 233 10.66 -7.61 -14.85
C ILE A 233 11.21 -7.47 -16.28
N GLN A 234 10.37 -7.72 -17.28
CA GLN A 234 10.70 -7.58 -18.71
C GLN A 234 10.69 -6.13 -19.21
N ARG A 235 10.25 -5.17 -18.39
CA ARG A 235 10.16 -3.74 -18.72
C ARG A 235 9.29 -3.46 -19.95
N LYS A 236 8.14 -4.14 -20.02
CA LYS A 236 7.16 -4.00 -21.10
C LYS A 236 5.91 -3.29 -20.58
N PRO A 237 5.86 -1.94 -20.60
CA PRO A 237 4.72 -1.20 -20.05
C PRO A 237 3.40 -1.54 -20.75
N GLU A 238 3.43 -1.81 -22.07
CA GLU A 238 2.24 -2.23 -22.82
C GLU A 238 1.65 -3.56 -22.31
N ASP A 239 2.51 -4.52 -21.92
CA ASP A 239 2.06 -5.79 -21.37
C ASP A 239 1.46 -5.62 -19.95
N ILE A 240 1.95 -4.65 -19.18
CA ILE A 240 1.36 -4.25 -17.90
C ILE A 240 -0.03 -3.65 -18.15
N ILE A 241 -0.14 -2.72 -19.10
CA ILE A 241 -1.40 -2.06 -19.46
C ILE A 241 -2.43 -3.09 -19.90
N ALA A 242 -2.06 -3.99 -20.82
CA ALA A 242 -2.93 -5.05 -21.30
C ALA A 242 -3.42 -5.97 -20.16
N SER A 243 -2.50 -6.37 -19.26
CA SER A 243 -2.84 -7.26 -18.15
C SER A 243 -3.71 -6.57 -17.10
N ALA A 244 -3.45 -5.30 -16.78
CA ALA A 244 -4.24 -4.52 -15.82
C ALA A 244 -5.64 -4.21 -16.36
N ASN A 245 -5.77 -3.82 -17.63
CA ASN A 245 -7.08 -3.63 -18.27
C ASN A 245 -7.86 -4.94 -18.37
N GLY A 246 -7.19 -6.06 -18.68
CA GLY A 246 -7.82 -7.38 -18.65
C GLY A 246 -8.37 -7.74 -17.27
N ALA A 247 -7.63 -7.43 -16.20
CA ALA A 247 -8.10 -7.64 -14.83
C ALA A 247 -9.28 -6.73 -14.46
N LEU A 248 -9.27 -5.47 -14.89
CA LEU A 248 -10.36 -4.52 -14.67
C LEU A 248 -11.63 -4.92 -15.41
N ALA A 249 -11.51 -5.39 -16.66
CA ALA A 249 -12.63 -5.94 -17.42
C ALA A 249 -13.21 -7.18 -16.73
N PHE A 250 -12.37 -8.12 -16.32
CA PHE A 250 -12.78 -9.31 -15.57
C PHE A 250 -13.50 -8.95 -14.25
N LEU A 251 -12.97 -7.99 -13.48
CA LEU A 251 -13.62 -7.49 -12.26
C LEU A 251 -14.97 -6.82 -12.55
N THR A 252 -15.12 -6.15 -13.69
CA THR A 252 -16.37 -5.50 -14.09
C THR A 252 -17.44 -6.52 -14.45
N GLU A 253 -17.06 -7.61 -15.15
CA GLU A 253 -17.97 -8.72 -15.48
C GLU A 253 -18.49 -9.46 -14.24
N MET A 254 -17.67 -9.56 -13.19
CA MET A 254 -18.09 -10.13 -11.90
C MET A 254 -18.99 -9.20 -11.06
N GLY A 255 -19.21 -7.96 -11.52
CA GLY A 255 -19.98 -6.93 -10.82
C GLY A 255 -19.18 -6.12 -9.81
N ASN A 256 -19.81 -5.07 -9.27
CA ASN A 256 -19.19 -4.07 -8.39
C ASN A 256 -18.80 -4.57 -6.98
N ALA A 257 -18.67 -5.88 -6.76
CA ALA A 257 -18.42 -6.46 -5.44
C ALA A 257 -17.01 -6.18 -4.87
N PHE A 258 -16.07 -5.64 -5.67
CA PHE A 258 -14.66 -5.53 -5.27
C PHE A 258 -13.96 -4.20 -5.64
N PRO A 259 -14.46 -3.03 -5.21
CA PRO A 259 -13.86 -1.73 -5.54
C PRO A 259 -12.39 -1.62 -5.09
N GLU A 260 -12.05 -2.14 -3.90
CA GLU A 260 -10.69 -2.15 -3.38
C GLU A 260 -9.71 -2.93 -4.28
N ARG A 261 -10.18 -3.98 -4.97
CA ARG A 261 -9.33 -4.79 -5.87
C ARG A 261 -9.09 -4.08 -7.20
N ARG A 262 -10.03 -3.24 -7.67
CA ARG A 262 -9.87 -2.44 -8.90
C ARG A 262 -8.75 -1.42 -8.73
N LEU A 263 -8.68 -0.77 -7.57
CA LEU A 263 -7.68 0.25 -7.27
C LEU A 263 -6.24 -0.24 -7.48
N THR A 264 -5.94 -1.49 -7.09
CA THR A 264 -4.60 -2.07 -7.31
C THR A 264 -4.22 -2.10 -8.80
N TYR A 265 -5.15 -2.44 -9.69
CA TYR A 265 -4.88 -2.48 -11.13
C TYR A 265 -4.80 -1.09 -11.74
N HIS A 266 -5.58 -0.13 -11.24
CA HIS A 266 -5.42 1.27 -11.61
C HIS A 266 -4.05 1.84 -11.20
N LEU A 267 -3.53 1.48 -10.03
CA LEU A 267 -2.16 1.86 -9.65
C LEU A 267 -1.11 1.25 -10.58
N TYR A 268 -1.27 -0.02 -11.00
CA TYR A 268 -0.40 -0.62 -12.01
C TYR A 268 -0.45 0.12 -13.36
N LEU A 269 -1.63 0.60 -13.78
CA LEU A 269 -1.76 1.44 -14.98
C LEU A 269 -1.02 2.77 -14.82
N GLY A 270 -1.18 3.46 -13.69
CA GLY A 270 -0.46 4.70 -13.40
C GLY A 270 1.06 4.51 -13.48
N HIS A 271 1.57 3.41 -12.93
CA HIS A 271 2.98 3.05 -13.06
C HIS A 271 3.40 2.73 -14.49
N ALA A 272 2.59 2.03 -15.28
CA ALA A 272 2.90 1.75 -16.68
C ALA A 272 2.93 3.03 -17.54
N TYR A 273 2.03 3.98 -17.28
CA TYR A 273 2.03 5.29 -17.92
C TYR A 273 3.25 6.13 -17.52
N LEU A 274 3.70 6.04 -16.27
CA LEU A 274 4.97 6.62 -15.82
C LEU A 274 6.21 6.01 -16.50
N LEU A 275 6.20 4.72 -16.80
CA LEU A 275 7.32 4.04 -17.49
C LEU A 275 7.36 4.35 -18.99
N SER A 276 6.19 4.59 -19.58
CA SER A 276 6.03 4.91 -21.01
C SER A 276 6.00 6.41 -21.31
N ASN A 277 6.07 7.27 -20.27
CA ASN A 277 5.87 8.72 -20.37
C ASN A 277 4.56 9.10 -21.09
N ASN A 278 3.50 8.31 -20.93
CA ASN A 278 2.19 8.60 -21.52
C ASN A 278 1.43 9.60 -20.63
N TYR A 279 1.66 10.89 -20.86
CA TYR A 279 1.13 11.97 -20.03
C TYR A 279 -0.41 12.00 -20.07
N GLU A 280 -0.99 11.99 -21.26
CA GLU A 280 -2.42 12.22 -21.47
C GLU A 280 -3.25 11.14 -20.77
N ARG A 281 -2.92 9.87 -21.01
CA ARG A 281 -3.63 8.75 -20.35
C ARG A 281 -3.36 8.68 -18.85
N GLY A 282 -2.16 9.08 -18.43
CA GLY A 282 -1.80 9.09 -17.02
C GLY A 282 -2.57 10.15 -16.25
N ILE A 283 -2.70 11.37 -16.78
CA ILE A 283 -3.49 12.43 -16.16
C ILE A 283 -4.97 12.07 -16.11
N GLU A 284 -5.54 11.62 -17.23
CA GLU A 284 -6.94 11.18 -17.30
C GLU A 284 -7.26 10.12 -16.23
N LEU A 285 -6.38 9.11 -16.10
CA LEU A 285 -6.51 8.09 -15.06
C LEU A 285 -6.42 8.69 -13.65
N THR A 286 -5.46 9.58 -13.39
CA THR A 286 -5.31 10.18 -12.06
C THR A 286 -6.51 11.04 -11.68
N ASP A 287 -7.08 11.81 -12.62
CA ASP A 287 -8.26 12.63 -12.37
C ASP A 287 -9.47 11.76 -12.02
N GLN A 288 -9.74 10.72 -12.81
CA GLN A 288 -10.80 9.74 -12.53
C GLN A 288 -10.65 9.12 -11.12
N LEU A 289 -9.44 8.71 -10.75
CA LEU A 289 -9.22 8.06 -9.45
C LEU A 289 -9.34 9.03 -8.26
N LEU A 290 -8.93 10.28 -8.43
CA LEU A 290 -9.06 11.29 -7.37
C LEU A 290 -10.53 11.64 -7.08
N GLU A 291 -11.42 11.51 -8.08
CA GLU A 291 -12.86 11.67 -7.88
C GLU A 291 -13.49 10.48 -7.14
N GLU A 292 -13.01 9.26 -7.40
CA GLU A 292 -13.57 8.03 -6.82
C GLU A 292 -13.08 7.74 -5.40
N ILE A 293 -11.86 8.16 -5.06
CA ILE A 293 -11.18 7.76 -3.84
C ILE A 293 -11.38 8.81 -2.75
N ALA A 294 -11.67 8.33 -1.53
CA ALA A 294 -11.80 9.21 -0.38
C ALA A 294 -10.54 10.06 -0.17
N PRO A 295 -10.65 11.40 -0.05
CA PRO A 295 -9.53 12.30 0.10
C PRO A 295 -8.62 11.91 1.25
N GLY A 296 -9.14 11.46 2.40
CA GLY A 296 -8.30 11.07 3.55
C GLY A 296 -7.54 9.74 3.40
N SER A 297 -7.63 9.04 2.26
CA SER A 297 -7.00 7.73 2.09
C SER A 297 -5.53 7.80 1.65
N HIS A 298 -4.70 6.87 2.11
CA HIS A 298 -3.29 6.77 1.69
C HIS A 298 -3.11 6.71 0.16
N ASN A 299 -4.03 6.04 -0.54
CA ASN A 299 -3.97 5.88 -1.99
C ASN A 299 -4.23 7.20 -2.72
N TYR A 300 -5.00 8.13 -2.14
CA TYR A 300 -5.18 9.48 -2.68
C TYR A 300 -3.83 10.21 -2.80
N GLY A 301 -3.04 10.18 -1.72
CA GLY A 301 -1.66 10.72 -1.73
C GLY A 301 -0.76 10.03 -2.75
N LYS A 302 -0.86 8.71 -2.93
CA LYS A 302 -0.08 7.97 -3.94
C LYS A 302 -0.45 8.35 -5.38
N ILE A 303 -1.71 8.66 -5.64
CA ILE A 303 -2.15 9.11 -6.97
C ILE A 303 -1.66 10.53 -7.25
N LEU A 304 -1.71 11.42 -6.27
CA LEU A 304 -1.08 12.74 -6.38
C LEU A 304 0.42 12.65 -6.63
N GLU A 305 1.13 11.75 -5.94
CA GLU A 305 2.55 11.48 -6.16
C GLU A 305 2.83 11.03 -7.61
N ILE A 306 2.03 10.11 -8.14
CA ILE A 306 2.11 9.68 -9.55
C ILE A 306 1.90 10.87 -10.50
N ARG A 307 0.90 11.73 -10.22
CA ARG A 307 0.61 12.92 -11.03
C ARG A 307 1.78 13.91 -11.05
N VAL A 308 2.39 14.17 -9.90
CA VAL A 308 3.59 15.03 -9.79
C VAL A 308 4.73 14.46 -10.64
N LEU A 309 5.04 13.18 -10.45
CA LEU A 309 6.15 12.53 -11.14
C LEU A 309 5.92 12.47 -12.66
N LEU A 310 4.69 12.17 -13.10
CA LEU A 310 4.34 12.12 -14.53
C LEU A 310 4.52 13.49 -15.18
N SER A 311 4.11 14.55 -14.49
CA SER A 311 4.24 15.94 -14.96
C SER A 311 5.71 16.34 -15.07
N PHE A 312 6.55 16.05 -14.06
CA PHE A 312 8.00 16.26 -14.17
C PHE A 312 8.64 15.47 -15.31
N ARG A 313 8.27 14.20 -15.48
CA ARG A 313 8.89 13.33 -16.48
C ARG A 313 8.58 13.71 -17.92
N THR A 314 7.43 14.31 -18.14
CA THR A 314 6.95 14.68 -19.47
C THR A 314 7.14 16.16 -19.80
N GLY A 315 7.70 16.95 -18.86
CA GLY A 315 8.02 18.36 -19.06
C GLY A 315 6.86 19.34 -18.82
N HIS A 316 5.75 18.85 -18.27
CA HIS A 316 4.57 19.64 -17.89
C HIS A 316 4.79 20.26 -16.49
N TYR A 317 5.74 21.20 -16.40
CA TYR A 317 6.24 21.69 -15.10
C TYR A 317 5.27 22.60 -14.34
N ASP A 318 4.37 23.28 -15.05
CA ASP A 318 3.33 24.10 -14.42
C ASP A 318 2.31 23.19 -13.72
N GLU A 319 1.91 22.11 -14.38
CA GLU A 319 1.06 21.06 -13.82
C GLU A 319 1.75 20.29 -12.70
N ALA A 320 3.08 20.08 -12.79
CA ALA A 320 3.86 19.52 -11.70
C ALA A 320 3.83 20.39 -10.45
N THR A 321 3.83 21.72 -10.62
CA THR A 321 3.72 22.69 -9.51
C THR A 321 2.35 22.57 -8.84
N ALA A 322 1.27 22.62 -9.62
CA ALA A 322 -0.09 22.49 -9.09
C ALA A 322 -0.32 21.14 -8.38
N ALA A 323 0.17 20.05 -8.98
CA ALA A 323 0.08 18.72 -8.37
C ALA A 323 0.89 18.60 -7.08
N LEU A 324 2.06 19.26 -7.00
CA LEU A 324 2.90 19.26 -5.80
C LEU A 324 2.26 20.04 -4.66
N GLU A 325 1.63 21.18 -4.96
CA GLU A 325 0.85 21.96 -3.98
C GLU A 325 -0.33 21.15 -3.44
N ALA A 326 -1.06 20.45 -4.32
CA ALA A 326 -2.13 19.55 -3.92
C ALA A 326 -1.62 18.42 -3.01
N LEU A 327 -0.46 17.83 -3.33
CA LEU A 327 0.17 16.80 -2.49
C LEU A 327 0.63 17.35 -1.14
N ASP A 328 1.30 18.51 -1.10
CA ASP A 328 1.74 19.16 0.14
C ASP A 328 0.55 19.52 1.04
N HIS A 329 -0.52 20.10 0.47
CA HIS A 329 -1.75 20.37 1.19
C HIS A 329 -2.38 19.09 1.76
N TRP A 330 -2.44 18.03 0.96
CA TRP A 330 -2.97 16.75 1.39
C TRP A 330 -2.15 16.13 2.53
N VAL A 331 -0.81 16.14 2.42
CA VAL A 331 0.07 15.60 3.46
C VAL A 331 -0.09 16.36 4.78
N ASN A 332 -0.21 17.69 4.73
CA ASN A 332 -0.41 18.52 5.92
C ASN A 332 -1.80 18.37 6.56
N THR A 333 -2.80 17.93 5.79
CA THR A 333 -4.19 17.84 6.26
C THR A 333 -4.59 16.42 6.68
N TYR A 334 -4.17 15.42 5.92
CA TYR A 334 -4.61 14.03 6.06
C TYR A 334 -3.45 13.02 6.13
N GLY A 335 -2.33 13.33 5.48
CA GLY A 335 -1.26 12.38 5.26
C GLY A 335 -0.29 12.21 6.44
N ASP A 336 0.55 11.19 6.33
CA ASP A 336 1.69 10.99 7.22
C ASP A 336 2.95 11.61 6.59
N ALA A 337 3.44 12.68 7.20
CA ALA A 337 4.65 13.37 6.76
C ALA A 337 5.90 12.47 6.77
N GLN A 338 5.93 11.40 7.58
CA GLN A 338 7.03 10.43 7.56
C GLN A 338 7.06 9.62 6.27
N ILE A 339 5.89 9.33 5.69
CA ILE A 339 5.79 8.48 4.50
C ILE A 339 6.06 9.27 3.21
N PHE A 340 5.55 10.51 3.12
CA PHE A 340 5.63 11.32 1.91
C PHE A 340 6.67 12.45 1.96
N GLY A 341 7.22 12.75 3.15
CA GLY A 341 8.10 13.90 3.35
C GLY A 341 9.38 13.86 2.50
N GLN A 342 9.94 12.67 2.27
CA GLN A 342 11.09 12.48 1.39
C GLN A 342 10.76 12.89 -0.05
N ASN A 343 9.65 12.41 -0.59
CA ASN A 343 9.26 12.66 -1.98
C ASN A 343 8.83 14.12 -2.17
N LEU A 344 8.13 14.70 -1.19
CA LEU A 344 7.83 16.14 -1.16
C LEU A 344 9.10 16.99 -1.19
N ALA A 345 10.11 16.66 -0.37
CA ALA A 345 11.37 17.38 -0.36
C ALA A 345 12.10 17.25 -1.71
N LEU A 346 12.09 16.06 -2.29
CA LEU A 346 12.72 15.78 -3.58
C LEU A 346 12.05 16.55 -4.73
N PHE A 347 10.72 16.45 -4.86
CA PHE A 347 9.95 17.18 -5.86
C PHE A 347 10.11 18.69 -5.70
N GLY A 348 10.04 19.20 -4.45
CA GLY A 348 10.27 20.60 -4.16
C GLY A 348 11.68 21.06 -4.54
N ALA A 349 12.70 20.25 -4.30
CA ALA A 349 14.08 20.58 -4.69
C ALA A 349 14.27 20.62 -6.22
N TYR A 350 13.58 19.76 -6.98
CA TYR A 350 13.58 19.83 -8.45
C TYR A 350 12.81 21.05 -8.97
N LEU A 351 11.69 21.41 -8.35
CA LEU A 351 10.98 22.64 -8.68
C LEU A 351 11.85 23.89 -8.41
N HIS A 352 12.63 23.88 -7.32
CA HIS A 352 13.62 24.92 -7.04
C HIS A 352 14.58 25.11 -8.21
N LEU A 353 15.16 23.99 -8.67
CA LEU A 353 16.12 23.99 -9.76
C LEU A 353 15.50 24.57 -11.03
N LEU A 354 14.30 24.13 -11.41
CA LEU A 354 13.64 24.61 -12.63
C LEU A 354 13.37 26.12 -12.61
N ARG A 355 13.02 26.68 -11.44
CA ARG A 355 12.87 28.13 -11.25
C ARG A 355 14.20 28.87 -11.36
N GLU A 356 15.27 28.36 -10.77
CA GLU A 356 16.62 28.95 -10.89
C GLU A 356 17.12 28.94 -12.35
N LEU A 357 16.71 27.94 -13.13
CA LEU A 357 17.01 27.84 -14.57
C LEU A 357 16.05 28.65 -15.45
N ALA A 358 15.09 29.37 -14.87
CA ALA A 358 14.03 30.12 -15.56
C ALA A 358 13.19 29.28 -16.54
N VAL A 359 13.03 27.99 -16.25
CA VAL A 359 12.17 27.07 -17.02
C VAL A 359 10.72 27.21 -16.59
N VAL A 360 10.50 27.44 -15.29
CA VAL A 360 9.18 27.68 -14.69
C VAL A 360 9.13 29.14 -14.23
N VAL A 361 8.09 29.85 -14.65
CA VAL A 361 7.86 31.23 -14.22
C VAL A 361 7.14 31.20 -12.88
N PRO A 362 7.68 31.83 -11.82
CA PRO A 362 6.95 31.93 -10.56
C PRO A 362 5.67 32.76 -10.79
N PRO A 363 4.52 32.37 -10.20
CA PRO A 363 3.31 33.18 -10.28
C PRO A 363 3.57 34.59 -9.74
N LEU A 364 2.99 35.61 -10.39
CA LEU A 364 3.27 37.04 -10.14
C LEU A 364 3.06 37.50 -8.68
N ASN A 365 2.32 36.73 -7.88
CA ASN A 365 1.96 37.03 -6.50
C ASN A 365 2.66 36.13 -5.46
N GLU A 366 3.70 35.38 -5.85
CA GLU A 366 4.42 34.54 -4.90
C GLU A 366 5.26 35.39 -3.93
N GLU A 367 4.77 35.53 -2.69
CA GLU A 367 5.56 36.07 -1.59
C GLU A 367 6.83 35.23 -1.40
N GLY A 368 7.95 35.88 -1.06
CA GLY A 368 9.27 35.22 -0.92
C GLY A 368 9.35 34.05 0.07
N GLY A 369 8.27 33.74 0.80
CA GLY A 369 8.12 32.57 1.66
C GLY A 369 8.13 31.23 0.91
N ILE A 370 7.46 31.12 -0.25
CA ILE A 370 7.39 29.86 -1.02
C ILE A 370 8.78 29.48 -1.56
N LEU A 371 9.52 30.45 -2.11
CA LEU A 371 10.91 30.25 -2.54
C LEU A 371 11.83 29.82 -1.38
N ARG A 372 11.65 30.38 -0.18
CA ARG A 372 12.40 29.94 1.02
C ARG A 372 12.05 28.51 1.43
N LYS A 373 10.77 28.12 1.41
CA LYS A 373 10.32 26.74 1.68
C LYS A 373 10.90 25.76 0.66
N ILE A 374 10.82 26.09 -0.62
CA ILE A 374 11.36 25.30 -1.73
C ILE A 374 12.88 25.14 -1.61
N LYS A 375 13.61 26.19 -1.24
CA LYS A 375 15.05 26.11 -0.97
C LYS A 375 15.37 25.27 0.27
N ALA A 376 14.54 25.34 1.32
CA ALA A 376 14.70 24.51 2.50
C ALA A 376 14.57 23.01 2.19
N ASN A 377 13.72 22.63 1.23
CA ASN A 377 13.59 21.25 0.77
C ASN A 377 14.90 20.66 0.24
N LEU A 378 15.71 21.46 -0.48
CA LEU A 378 17.04 21.03 -0.94
C LEU A 378 17.94 20.67 0.25
N SER A 379 18.00 21.51 1.28
CA SER A 379 18.77 21.21 2.49
C SER A 379 18.21 20.00 3.25
N HIS A 380 16.89 19.80 3.21
CA HIS A 380 16.21 18.69 3.86
C HIS A 380 16.61 17.33 3.28
N LEU A 381 17.01 17.26 2.00
CA LEU A 381 17.48 16.03 1.37
C LEU A 381 18.65 15.36 2.11
N LEU A 382 19.53 16.16 2.72
CA LEU A 382 20.67 15.65 3.48
C LEU A 382 20.27 15.00 4.82
N LEU A 383 19.05 15.24 5.31
CA LEU A 383 18.59 14.70 6.60
C LEU A 383 18.05 13.27 6.49
N PHE A 384 17.67 12.81 5.31
CA PHE A 384 17.03 11.50 5.13
C PHE A 384 17.99 10.29 5.21
N ASN A 385 19.30 10.51 5.36
CA ASN A 385 20.33 9.46 5.35
C ASN A 385 20.23 8.46 4.18
N ASP A 386 19.58 8.86 3.08
CA ASP A 386 19.41 8.07 1.87
C ASP A 386 20.49 8.48 0.84
N PRO A 387 21.36 7.56 0.38
CA PRO A 387 22.34 7.84 -0.66
C PRO A 387 21.74 8.47 -1.92
N ASN A 388 20.52 8.08 -2.30
CA ASN A 388 19.85 8.66 -3.46
C ASN A 388 19.50 10.12 -3.22
N CYS A 389 18.95 10.48 -2.06
CA CYS A 389 18.67 11.89 -1.70
C CYS A 389 19.94 12.74 -1.70
N VAL A 390 21.05 12.22 -1.15
CA VAL A 390 22.35 12.90 -1.17
C VAL A 390 22.84 13.10 -2.61
N ASN A 391 22.67 12.10 -3.47
CA ASN A 391 23.03 12.20 -4.88
C ASN A 391 22.20 13.25 -5.63
N HIS A 392 20.88 13.29 -5.41
CA HIS A 392 20.00 14.32 -5.95
C HIS A 392 20.37 15.71 -5.45
N TYR A 393 20.71 15.86 -4.15
CA TYR A 393 21.22 17.11 -3.60
C TYR A 393 22.45 17.61 -4.36
N HIS A 394 23.44 16.76 -4.60
CA HIS A 394 24.65 17.14 -5.34
C HIS A 394 24.35 17.47 -6.81
N LEU A 395 23.48 16.70 -7.47
CA LEU A 395 23.07 16.97 -8.85
C LEU A 395 22.37 18.33 -9.00
N ILE A 396 21.42 18.63 -8.12
CA ILE A 396 20.68 19.90 -8.16
C ILE A 396 21.62 21.08 -7.93
N ASN A 397 22.47 21.01 -6.90
CA ASN A 397 23.45 22.06 -6.63
C ASN A 397 24.47 22.21 -7.77
N LEU A 398 24.91 21.12 -8.39
CA LEU A 398 25.79 21.19 -9.56
C LEU A 398 25.16 22.03 -10.67
N MET A 399 23.90 21.76 -11.02
CA MET A 399 23.20 22.50 -12.07
C MET A 399 22.98 23.97 -11.69
N GLU A 400 22.60 24.26 -10.46
CA GLU A 400 22.46 25.63 -9.92
C GLU A 400 23.78 26.41 -10.02
N GLN A 401 24.90 25.80 -9.61
CA GLN A 401 26.21 26.45 -9.68
C GLN A 401 26.70 26.64 -11.12
N LEU A 402 26.36 25.74 -12.05
CA LEU A 402 26.64 25.93 -13.48
C LEU A 402 25.87 27.12 -14.05
N ALA A 403 24.58 27.24 -13.76
CA ALA A 403 23.75 28.38 -14.18
C ALA A 403 24.32 29.72 -13.66
N ARG A 404 24.79 29.72 -12.40
CA ARG A 404 25.46 30.87 -11.77
C ARG A 404 26.93 31.06 -12.16
N ARG A 405 27.47 30.22 -13.06
CA ARG A 405 28.85 30.23 -13.56
C ARG A 405 29.92 30.08 -12.47
N ARG A 406 29.58 29.41 -11.37
CA ARG A 406 30.48 29.10 -10.26
C ARG A 406 31.12 27.73 -10.49
N TYR A 407 31.88 27.61 -11.58
CA TYR A 407 32.39 26.34 -12.09
C TYR A 407 33.23 25.52 -11.10
N ARG A 408 34.04 26.18 -10.24
CA ARG A 408 34.81 25.48 -9.20
C ARG A 408 33.92 24.82 -8.14
N VAL A 409 32.79 25.45 -7.80
CA VAL A 409 31.83 24.89 -6.84
C VAL A 409 31.04 23.77 -7.51
N ALA A 410 30.63 23.95 -8.77
CA ALA A 410 30.00 22.90 -9.56
C ALA A 410 30.87 21.62 -9.63
N LEU A 411 32.19 21.77 -9.82
CA LEU A 411 33.13 20.65 -9.83
C LEU A 411 33.12 19.89 -8.50
N LYS A 412 33.08 20.60 -7.36
CA LYS A 412 33.01 19.95 -6.03
C LYS A 412 31.73 19.12 -5.87
N HIS A 413 30.59 19.62 -6.33
CA HIS A 413 29.35 18.85 -6.28
C HIS A 413 29.40 17.64 -7.20
N TRP A 414 29.98 17.76 -8.41
CA TRP A 414 30.18 16.61 -9.30
C TRP A 414 31.04 15.51 -8.65
N GLN A 415 32.15 15.90 -8.01
CA GLN A 415 33.04 14.95 -7.32
C GLN A 415 32.39 14.28 -6.10
N ALA A 416 31.41 14.93 -5.49
CA ALA A 416 30.66 14.42 -4.34
C ALA A 416 29.43 13.58 -4.73
N MET A 417 29.04 13.56 -6.01
CA MET A 417 27.98 12.66 -6.49
C MET A 417 28.40 11.20 -6.36
N LEU A 418 27.42 10.30 -6.23
CA LEU A 418 27.69 8.87 -6.16
C LEU A 418 28.38 8.39 -7.44
N PRO A 419 29.48 7.63 -7.32
CA PRO A 419 30.12 7.01 -8.47
C PRO A 419 29.17 6.08 -9.23
N SER A 420 29.33 6.00 -10.55
CA SER A 420 28.45 5.20 -11.43
C SER A 420 28.34 3.70 -11.09
N ASN A 421 29.29 3.13 -10.36
CA ASN A 421 29.27 1.73 -9.93
C ASN A 421 28.49 1.49 -8.62
N GLN A 422 28.07 2.55 -7.93
CA GLN A 422 27.29 2.47 -6.69
C GLN A 422 25.79 2.67 -6.91
N VAL A 423 25.37 3.08 -8.12
CA VAL A 423 23.96 3.31 -8.45
C VAL A 423 23.42 2.18 -9.31
N THR A 424 22.25 1.66 -8.93
CA THR A 424 21.54 0.56 -9.58
C THR A 424 21.00 0.94 -10.96
N ASN A 425 20.59 2.20 -11.15
CA ASN A 425 20.05 2.69 -12.41
C ASN A 425 21.14 2.72 -13.51
N PRO A 426 21.05 1.87 -14.55
CA PRO A 426 22.05 1.83 -15.61
C PRO A 426 22.10 3.09 -16.47
N ARG A 427 21.01 3.89 -16.51
CA ARG A 427 20.98 5.18 -17.19
C ARG A 427 21.86 6.22 -16.48
N TYR A 428 21.91 6.18 -15.16
CA TYR A 428 22.75 7.07 -14.36
C TYR A 428 24.23 6.97 -14.74
N LYS A 429 24.72 5.77 -15.07
CA LYS A 429 26.10 5.58 -15.53
C LYS A 429 26.44 6.45 -16.75
N TYR A 430 25.55 6.49 -17.75
CA TYR A 430 25.76 7.28 -18.95
C TYR A 430 25.54 8.77 -18.70
N PHE A 431 24.58 9.13 -17.85
CA PHE A 431 24.38 10.51 -17.42
C PHE A 431 25.58 11.06 -16.63
N HIS A 432 26.14 10.30 -15.71
CA HIS A 432 27.37 10.65 -14.99
C HIS A 432 28.55 10.85 -15.94
N ALA A 433 28.67 10.00 -16.97
CA ALA A 433 29.68 10.18 -18.02
C ALA A 433 29.44 11.45 -18.85
N LEU A 434 28.19 11.80 -19.17
CA LEU A 434 27.84 13.08 -19.80
C LEU A 434 28.30 14.26 -18.93
N LEU A 435 27.98 14.25 -17.63
CA LEU A 435 28.39 15.31 -16.69
C LEU A 435 29.92 15.46 -16.65
N SER A 436 30.66 14.35 -16.67
CA SER A 436 32.14 14.38 -16.70
C SER A 436 32.67 15.13 -17.93
N THR A 437 32.06 14.95 -19.11
CA THR A 437 32.49 15.66 -20.33
C THR A 437 32.37 17.19 -20.21
N VAL A 438 31.47 17.71 -19.39
CA VAL A 438 31.31 19.15 -19.13
C VAL A 438 32.62 19.73 -18.58
N PHE A 439 33.21 19.03 -17.62
CA PHE A 439 34.43 19.44 -16.93
C PHE A 439 35.68 19.19 -17.80
N GLU A 440 35.74 18.04 -18.48
CA GLU A 440 36.86 17.70 -19.38
C GLU A 440 37.02 18.72 -20.52
N GLN A 441 35.91 19.23 -21.06
CA GLN A 441 35.92 20.17 -22.18
C GLN A 441 35.92 21.65 -21.72
N GLY A 442 36.16 21.91 -20.44
CA GLY A 442 36.26 23.26 -19.90
C GLY A 442 35.01 24.10 -20.12
N PHE A 443 33.82 23.49 -19.99
CA PHE A 443 32.50 24.13 -20.11
C PHE A 443 32.17 24.72 -21.49
N HIS A 444 32.92 24.36 -22.54
CA HIS A 444 32.66 24.85 -23.88
C HIS A 444 31.53 24.05 -24.54
N ARG A 445 30.35 24.67 -24.67
CA ARG A 445 29.11 24.02 -25.13
C ARG A 445 29.28 23.08 -26.32
N VAL A 446 29.78 23.57 -27.46
CA VAL A 446 29.91 22.75 -28.70
C VAL A 446 30.85 21.54 -28.50
N ALA A 447 31.90 21.68 -27.70
CA ALA A 447 32.82 20.59 -27.44
C ALA A 447 32.16 19.55 -26.52
N VAL A 448 31.47 20.01 -25.48
CA VAL A 448 30.68 19.17 -24.58
C VAL A 448 29.63 18.38 -25.35
N GLU A 449 28.85 19.03 -26.22
CA GLU A 449 27.85 18.38 -27.07
C GLU A 449 28.47 17.30 -27.96
N ARG A 450 29.56 17.64 -28.67
CA ARG A 450 30.25 16.71 -29.57
C ARG A 450 30.82 15.49 -28.84
N HIS A 451 31.48 15.70 -27.70
CA HIS A 451 32.12 14.61 -26.95
C HIS A 451 31.12 13.81 -26.09
N GLY A 452 30.01 14.44 -25.68
CA GLY A 452 28.91 13.82 -24.95
C GLY A 452 27.97 12.99 -25.83
N ALA A 453 27.86 13.27 -27.13
CA ALA A 453 26.92 12.61 -28.05
C ALA A 453 26.91 11.08 -27.96
N LYS A 454 28.10 10.44 -27.85
CA LYS A 454 28.21 8.98 -27.72
C LYS A 454 27.54 8.42 -26.46
N TYR A 455 27.56 9.18 -25.35
CA TYR A 455 26.94 8.77 -24.10
C TYR A 455 25.44 9.07 -24.10
N LEU A 456 25.03 10.17 -24.76
CA LEU A 456 23.62 10.49 -24.95
C LEU A 456 22.91 9.41 -25.78
N ILE A 457 23.51 8.94 -26.87
CA ILE A 457 22.97 7.84 -27.67
C ILE A 457 22.82 6.57 -26.81
N LYS A 458 23.80 6.25 -25.97
CA LYS A 458 23.75 5.09 -25.07
C LYS A 458 22.70 5.25 -23.96
N LEU A 459 22.49 6.48 -23.48
CA LEU A 459 21.45 6.82 -22.51
C LEU A 459 20.06 6.62 -23.13
N GLN A 460 19.82 7.17 -24.33
CA GLN A 460 18.56 7.06 -25.06
C GLN A 460 18.21 5.63 -25.48
N ALA A 461 19.22 4.79 -25.71
CA ALA A 461 19.02 3.37 -26.00
C ALA A 461 18.53 2.55 -24.78
N LYS A 462 18.46 3.16 -23.60
CA LYS A 462 18.04 2.54 -22.33
C LYS A 462 16.68 3.08 -21.92
N ALA A 463 15.74 2.19 -21.63
CA ALA A 463 14.36 2.57 -21.29
C ALA A 463 14.29 3.30 -19.94
N LEU A 464 13.28 4.16 -19.75
CA LEU A 464 13.02 4.74 -18.43
C LEU A 464 12.59 3.65 -17.45
N GLY A 465 13.04 3.75 -16.20
CA GLY A 465 12.74 2.72 -15.19
C GLY A 465 13.48 1.41 -15.42
N GLU A 466 14.69 1.44 -15.96
CA GLU A 466 15.61 0.29 -15.88
C GLU A 466 16.08 -0.03 -14.43
N GLY A 467 15.56 0.69 -13.42
CA GLY A 467 15.63 0.38 -11.99
C GLY A 467 14.37 -0.34 -11.47
N PHE A 468 14.34 -0.65 -10.18
CA PHE A 468 13.24 -1.36 -9.53
C PHE A 468 11.96 -0.49 -9.48
N LEU A 469 10.75 -1.07 -9.54
CA LEU A 469 9.49 -0.30 -9.51
C LEU A 469 9.35 0.65 -8.30
N ALA A 470 9.99 0.34 -7.17
CA ALA A 470 10.00 1.22 -6.00
C ALA A 470 10.99 2.40 -6.12
N SER A 471 11.84 2.44 -7.15
CA SER A 471 12.84 3.48 -7.38
C SER A 471 12.43 4.51 -8.43
N ASN A 472 11.11 4.71 -8.64
CA ASN A 472 10.56 5.73 -9.54
C ASN A 472 11.09 7.17 -9.25
N VAL A 473 11.66 7.39 -8.07
CA VAL A 473 12.26 8.65 -7.64
C VAL A 473 13.75 8.81 -8.02
N GLU A 474 14.43 7.78 -8.53
CA GLU A 474 15.84 7.89 -9.00
C GLU A 474 15.99 8.86 -10.20
N GLU A 475 14.91 9.02 -10.98
CA GLU A 475 14.86 9.88 -12.16
C GLU A 475 13.54 10.65 -12.17
N ILE A 476 13.54 11.81 -11.49
CA ILE A 476 12.39 12.73 -11.40
C ILE A 476 12.15 13.43 -12.73
N ILE A 477 13.22 14.01 -13.26
CA ILE A 477 13.26 14.58 -14.60
C ILE A 477 14.19 13.67 -15.42
N PRO A 478 13.79 13.22 -16.62
CA PRO A 478 14.63 12.42 -17.48
C PRO A 478 16.01 13.02 -17.66
N PHE A 479 17.04 12.18 -17.60
CA PHE A 479 18.43 12.60 -17.71
C PHE A 479 18.73 13.30 -19.03
N GLU A 480 18.02 12.95 -20.12
CA GLU A 480 18.11 13.66 -21.40
C GLU A 480 17.61 15.11 -21.27
N SER A 481 16.49 15.32 -20.57
CA SER A 481 15.92 16.65 -20.32
C SER A 481 16.84 17.47 -19.41
N LEU A 482 17.37 16.87 -18.33
CA LEU A 482 18.36 17.53 -17.47
C LEU A 482 19.64 17.89 -18.23
N TRP A 483 20.10 17.00 -19.12
CA TRP A 483 21.24 17.26 -19.98
C TRP A 483 21.00 18.44 -20.93
N ALA A 484 19.83 18.48 -21.58
CA ALA A 484 19.45 19.59 -22.45
C ALA A 484 19.42 20.92 -21.68
N LEU A 485 18.82 20.94 -20.48
CA LEU A 485 18.81 22.11 -19.59
C LEU A 485 20.21 22.54 -19.18
N LEU A 486 21.10 21.60 -18.88
CA LEU A 486 22.49 21.89 -18.54
C LEU A 486 23.23 22.55 -19.72
N LEU A 487 23.09 22.02 -20.94
CA LEU A 487 23.74 22.56 -22.13
C LEU A 487 23.33 24.00 -22.41
N GLN A 488 22.08 24.37 -22.12
CA GLN A 488 21.61 25.75 -22.26
C GLN A 488 22.35 26.73 -21.33
N GLN A 489 22.89 26.26 -20.21
CA GLN A 489 23.67 27.08 -19.27
C GLN A 489 25.12 27.29 -19.72
N LEU A 490 25.62 26.48 -20.68
CA LEU A 490 26.99 26.55 -21.18
C LEU A 490 27.16 27.59 -22.28
N ARG A 491 28.37 28.15 -22.39
CA ARG A 491 28.74 29.14 -23.41
C ARG A 491 29.76 28.57 -24.40
N ASN A 492 29.93 29.22 -25.54
CA ASN A 492 30.95 28.90 -26.55
C ASN A 492 32.35 29.45 -26.18
N LYS A 493 32.68 29.52 -24.90
CA LYS A 493 33.99 29.99 -24.41
C LYS A 493 34.54 28.99 -23.41
N ARG A 494 35.78 28.54 -23.62
CA ARG A 494 36.48 27.66 -22.68
C ARG A 494 36.79 28.42 -21.39
N THR A 495 36.52 27.78 -20.26
CA THR A 495 36.88 28.28 -18.94
C THR A 495 37.95 27.36 -18.35
N ASN A 496 39.13 27.92 -18.09
CA ASN A 496 40.21 27.17 -17.44
C ASN A 496 40.02 27.17 -15.93
N LEU A 497 39.88 25.98 -15.35
CA LEU A 497 39.91 25.76 -13.91
C LEU A 497 41.36 25.60 -13.44
N ARG A 498 42.20 26.62 -13.64
CA ARG A 498 43.49 26.69 -12.94
C ARG A 498 43.32 27.37 -11.59
#